data_AF-A0A418W3Y2-F1
#
_entry.id   AF-A0A418W3Y2-F1
#
_cell.length_a   1.000
_cell.length_b   1.000
_cell.length_c   1.000
_cell.angle_alpha   90.00
_cell.angle_beta   90.00
_cell.angle_gamma   90.00
#
_symmetry.space_group_name_H-M   'P 1'
#
loop_
_entity.id
_entity.type
_entity.pdbx_description
1 polymer ?
#
loop_
_entity_poly.entity_id
_entity_poly.type
_entity_poly.pdbx_seq_one_letter_code
_entity_poly.pdbx_strand_id
1 'polypeptide(L)'
;MNRLFTEREAAEQLGIHQTMLARTRKDKLIDYVSVGRTGRSIRYTHEQLLAYIERSTVAACPANPNSATPKSVTSGSSKSPARTASTSPGTTPSGSSAALVALARTTFAPQSSSSPSTP
;
A
#
# COMPACT_ATOMS: atom_id res chain seq x y z
N MET A 1 21.49 23.63 -25.33
CA MET A 1 20.06 23.90 -25.59
C MET A 1 19.25 22.96 -24.73
N ASN A 2 18.46 23.49 -23.79
CA ASN A 2 17.68 22.64 -22.89
C ASN A 2 16.41 22.18 -23.63
N ARG A 3 16.39 20.92 -24.04
CA ARG A 3 15.22 20.32 -24.69
C ARG A 3 14.09 20.22 -23.67
N LEU A 4 12.93 20.78 -24.03
CA LEU A 4 11.72 20.75 -23.22
C LEU A 4 10.80 19.64 -23.73
N PHE A 5 10.53 18.66 -22.88
CA PHE A 5 9.65 17.54 -23.18
C PHE A 5 8.20 17.88 -22.87
N THR A 6 7.28 17.42 -23.71
CA THR A 6 5.85 17.36 -23.39
C THR A 6 5.59 16.34 -22.28
N GLU A 7 4.40 16.39 -21.67
CA GLU A 7 3.98 15.39 -20.68
C GLU A 7 3.95 13.97 -21.26
N ARG A 8 3.57 13.82 -22.53
CA ARG A 8 3.59 12.52 -23.21
C ARG A 8 5.02 12.00 -23.40
N GLU A 9 5.91 12.82 -23.96
CA GLU A 9 7.30 12.43 -24.18
C GLU A 9 8.04 12.14 -22.86
N ALA A 10 7.76 12.93 -21.81
CA ALA A 10 8.32 12.70 -20.49
C ALA A 10 7.85 11.37 -19.89
N ALA A 11 6.57 11.02 -20.07
CA ALA A 11 6.02 9.75 -19.63
C ALA A 11 6.66 8.57 -20.39
N GLU A 12 6.84 8.71 -21.71
CA GLU A 12 7.55 7.72 -22.54
C GLU A 12 9.02 7.55 -22.11
N GLN A 13 9.73 8.64 -21.79
CA GLN A 13 11.11 8.60 -21.27
C GLN A 13 11.21 7.87 -19.93
N LEU A 14 10.24 8.07 -19.04
CA LEU A 14 10.20 7.44 -17.72
C LEU A 14 9.63 6.01 -17.76
N GLY A 15 9.09 5.57 -18.90
CA GLY A 15 8.41 4.28 -19.00
C GLY A 15 7.13 4.18 -18.16
N ILE A 16 6.49 5.31 -17.85
CA ILE A 16 5.25 5.35 -17.05
C ILE A 16 4.08 5.87 -17.89
N HIS A 17 2.85 5.61 -17.42
CA HIS A 17 1.66 6.14 -18.08
C HIS A 17 1.49 7.65 -17.81
N GLN A 18 0.94 8.41 -18.77
CA GLN A 18 0.76 9.87 -18.64
C GLN A 18 -0.06 10.26 -17.41
N THR A 19 -1.08 9.47 -17.04
CA THR A 19 -1.90 9.74 -15.86
C THR A 19 -1.11 9.64 -14.55
N MET A 20 -0.11 8.74 -14.49
CA MET A 20 0.79 8.63 -13.35
C MET A 20 1.67 9.88 -13.23
N LEU A 21 2.23 10.35 -14.34
CA LEU A 21 3.03 11.58 -14.37
C LEU A 21 2.21 12.81 -13.92
N ALA A 22 0.94 12.89 -14.35
CA ALA A 22 0.03 13.94 -13.93
C ALA A 22 -0.28 13.88 -12.42
N ARG A 23 -0.39 12.67 -11.86
CA ARG A 23 -0.58 12.45 -10.42
C ARG A 23 0.66 12.85 -9.63
N THR A 24 1.84 12.38 -10.01
CA THR A 24 3.11 12.75 -9.34
C THR A 24 3.35 14.26 -9.35
N ARG A 25 2.91 14.95 -10.41
CA ARG A 25 2.93 16.41 -10.46
C ARG A 25 1.97 17.04 -9.45
N LYS A 26 0.74 16.54 -9.31
CA LYS A 26 -0.22 17.02 -8.28
C LYS A 26 0.33 16.80 -6.87
N ASP A 27 1.02 15.68 -6.67
CA ASP A 27 1.66 15.31 -5.41
C ASP A 27 2.99 16.09 -5.19
N LYS A 28 3.38 16.97 -6.12
CA LYS A 28 4.61 17.78 -6.08
C LYS A 28 5.91 16.97 -5.96
N LEU A 29 5.90 15.73 -6.45
CA LEU A 29 7.06 14.84 -6.45
C LEU A 29 8.02 15.13 -7.61
N ILE A 30 7.49 15.76 -8.68
CA ILE A 30 8.25 16.15 -9.85
C ILE A 30 8.07 17.64 -10.16
N ASP A 31 9.20 18.29 -10.41
CA ASP A 31 9.26 19.69 -10.82
C ASP A 31 8.89 19.84 -12.30
N TYR A 32 8.29 20.97 -12.65
CA TYR A 32 7.87 21.24 -14.02
C TYR A 32 8.03 22.71 -14.38
N VAL A 33 8.07 22.98 -15.67
CA VAL A 33 8.10 24.33 -16.23
C VAL A 33 6.76 24.61 -16.90
N SER A 34 6.07 25.66 -16.48
CA SER A 34 4.91 26.16 -17.21
C SER A 34 5.37 27.07 -18.36
N VAL A 35 4.87 26.79 -19.56
CA VAL A 35 5.22 27.52 -20.79
C VAL A 35 3.99 28.22 -21.34
N GLY A 36 4.15 29.51 -21.65
CA GLY A 36 3.12 30.39 -22.20
C GLY A 36 2.54 31.37 -21.19
N ARG A 37 1.94 32.48 -21.68
CA ARG A 37 1.40 33.56 -20.83
C ARG A 37 0.33 33.10 -19.83
N THR A 38 -0.41 32.04 -20.16
CA THR A 38 -1.50 31.49 -19.34
C THR A 38 -1.06 30.28 -18.50
N GLY A 39 0.20 29.84 -18.59
CA GLY A 39 0.72 28.69 -17.85
C GLY A 39 0.07 27.34 -18.18
N ARG A 40 -0.69 27.25 -19.27
CA ARG A 40 -1.49 26.06 -19.64
C ARG A 40 -0.65 24.90 -20.17
N SER A 41 0.50 25.18 -20.77
CA SER A 41 1.39 24.14 -21.29
C SER A 41 2.42 23.76 -20.27
N ILE A 42 2.43 22.50 -19.85
CA ILE A 42 3.41 21.97 -18.90
C ILE A 42 4.51 21.28 -19.68
N ARG A 43 5.75 21.59 -19.34
CA ARG A 43 6.97 21.02 -19.93
C ARG A 43 7.90 20.54 -18.85
N TYR A 44 8.72 19.56 -19.22
CA TYR A 44 9.74 18.99 -18.34
C TYR A 44 11.12 19.14 -18.98
N THR A 45 12.11 19.44 -18.16
CA THR A 45 13.52 19.39 -18.57
C THR A 45 14.08 18.00 -18.30
N HIS A 46 15.16 17.64 -18.99
CA HIS A 46 15.83 16.36 -18.75
C HIS A 46 16.33 16.24 -17.30
N GLU A 47 16.89 17.32 -16.74
CA GLU A 47 17.39 17.37 -15.36
C GLU A 47 16.29 17.10 -14.33
N GLN A 48 15.08 17.64 -14.53
CA GLN A 48 13.94 17.39 -13.64
C GLN A 48 13.48 15.92 -13.67
N LEU A 49 13.53 15.29 -14.85
CA LEU A 49 13.20 13.88 -15.00
C LEU A 49 14.25 13.00 -14.31
N LEU A 50 15.54 13.32 -14.47
CA LEU A 50 16.63 12.61 -13.77
C LEU A 50 16.54 12.76 -12.25
N ALA A 51 16.32 13.98 -11.75
CA ALA A 51 16.14 14.22 -10.32
C ALA A 51 14.95 13.45 -9.75
N TYR A 52 13.86 13.30 -10.51
CA TYR A 52 12.75 12.46 -10.11
C TYR A 52 13.13 10.98 -10.02
N ILE A 53 13.89 10.46 -10.99
CA ILE A 53 14.38 9.07 -10.97
C ILE A 53 15.27 8.85 -9.75
N GLU A 54 16.24 9.73 -9.49
CA GLU A 54 17.13 9.66 -8.32
C GLU A 54 16.34 9.65 -7.01
N ARG A 55 15.37 10.55 -6.85
CA ARG A 55 14.49 10.57 -5.66
C ARG A 55 13.67 9.29 -5.52
N SER A 56 13.12 8.78 -6.63
CA SER A 56 12.28 7.58 -6.61
C SER A 56 13.07 6.30 -6.29
N THR A 57 14.31 6.20 -6.77
CA THR A 57 15.18 5.04 -6.52
C THR A 57 15.66 4.99 -5.07
N VAL A 58 15.93 6.14 -4.44
CA VAL A 58 16.31 6.22 -3.03
C VAL A 58 15.14 5.91 -2.09
N ALA A 59 13.90 6.27 -2.47
CA ALA A 59 12.71 6.00 -1.67
C ALA A 59 12.15 4.56 -1.82
N ALA A 60 12.61 3.79 -2.81
CA ALA A 60 12.06 2.48 -3.16
C ALA A 60 12.40 1.33 -2.19
N CYS A 61 13.03 1.60 -1.05
CA CYS A 61 13.27 0.59 -0.01
C CYS A 61 12.52 0.93 1.30
N PRO A 62 11.21 0.68 1.41
CA PRO A 62 10.70 0.21 2.69
C PRO A 62 11.29 -1.19 2.87
N ALA A 63 12.42 -1.29 3.56
CA ALA A 63 12.86 -2.55 4.14
C ALA A 63 11.65 -3.10 4.91
N ASN A 64 11.08 -4.21 4.44
CA ASN A 64 10.00 -4.87 5.14
C ASN A 64 10.52 -5.23 6.55
N PRO A 65 10.03 -4.62 7.64
CA PRO A 65 10.52 -4.94 8.97
C PRO A 65 10.17 -6.37 9.39
N ASN A 66 9.37 -7.11 8.61
CA ASN A 66 9.05 -8.51 8.86
C ASN A 66 9.90 -9.52 8.05
N SER A 67 10.89 -9.06 7.26
CA SER A 67 11.73 -9.95 6.44
C SER A 67 13.09 -10.27 7.08
N ALA A 68 13.14 -10.38 8.41
CA ALA A 68 14.28 -10.94 9.13
C ALA A 68 13.78 -11.92 10.20
N THR A 69 13.04 -12.95 9.79
CA THR A 69 12.99 -14.19 10.56
C THR A 69 14.12 -15.08 10.07
N PRO A 70 15.23 -15.24 10.82
CA PRO A 70 16.13 -16.35 10.56
C PRO A 70 15.30 -17.63 10.72
N LYS A 71 15.38 -18.51 9.73
CA LYS A 71 14.77 -19.84 9.77
C LYS A 71 15.32 -20.57 11.01
N SER A 72 14.56 -20.57 12.10
CA SER A 72 14.86 -21.43 13.23
C SER A 72 14.56 -22.86 12.81
N VAL A 73 15.62 -23.63 12.57
CA VAL A 73 15.56 -25.08 12.49
C VAL A 73 15.29 -25.59 13.90
N THR A 74 14.01 -25.64 14.28
CA THR A 74 13.60 -26.34 15.51
C THR A 74 13.11 -27.72 15.11
N SER A 75 14.03 -28.68 15.25
CA SER A 75 13.76 -30.11 15.26
C SER A 75 12.81 -30.46 16.41
N GLY A 76 11.75 -31.23 16.13
CA GLY A 76 10.80 -31.69 17.14
C GLY A 76 9.59 -32.42 16.54
N SER A 77 9.77 -33.70 16.19
CA SER A 77 8.70 -34.71 16.02
C SER A 77 8.04 -34.95 17.40
N SER A 78 6.75 -35.19 17.63
CA SER A 78 5.81 -36.14 17.04
C SER A 78 4.44 -36.05 17.76
N LYS A 79 3.32 -36.02 17.01
CA LYS A 79 2.09 -36.83 17.22
C LYS A 79 0.91 -36.29 16.39
N SER A 80 0.53 -37.10 15.42
CA SER A 80 -0.64 -37.09 14.52
C SER A 80 -2.01 -37.00 15.26
N PRO A 81 -3.20 -36.88 14.59
CA PRO A 81 -3.41 -37.13 13.16
C PRO A 81 -4.30 -36.15 12.37
N ALA A 82 -4.05 -36.26 11.06
CA ALA A 82 -4.70 -35.66 9.92
C ALA A 82 -6.23 -35.56 9.97
N ARG A 83 -6.73 -34.49 9.37
CA ARG A 83 -7.96 -34.58 8.59
C ARG A 83 -7.78 -33.84 7.27
N THR A 84 -7.63 -34.64 6.23
CA THR A 84 -7.64 -34.29 4.81
C THR A 84 -8.93 -33.57 4.43
N ALA A 85 -8.82 -32.45 3.71
CA ALA A 85 -9.82 -32.03 2.74
C ALA A 85 -9.15 -31.08 1.73
N SER A 86 -8.88 -31.64 0.55
CA SER A 86 -8.61 -30.90 -0.68
C SER A 86 -9.85 -30.11 -1.09
N THR A 87 -9.76 -28.78 -1.18
CA THR A 87 -10.76 -28.01 -1.93
C THR A 87 -10.13 -26.77 -2.56
N SER A 88 -10.39 -26.62 -3.85
CA SER A 88 -9.92 -25.57 -4.76
C SER A 88 -10.17 -24.13 -4.24
N PRO A 89 -9.35 -23.13 -4.60
CA PRO A 89 -9.63 -21.73 -4.27
C PRO A 89 -10.83 -21.24 -5.11
N GLY A 90 -11.98 -21.05 -4.48
CA GLY A 90 -13.13 -20.44 -5.18
C GLY A 90 -14.50 -20.70 -4.59
N THR A 91 -14.72 -20.43 -3.29
CA THR A 91 -16.09 -20.23 -2.76
C THR A 91 -16.02 -19.37 -1.49
N THR A 92 -16.63 -18.19 -1.51
CA THR A 92 -16.96 -17.43 -0.29
C THR A 92 -17.96 -18.23 0.54
N PRO A 93 -17.70 -18.55 1.82
CA PRO A 93 -18.74 -19.08 2.68
C PRO A 93 -19.65 -17.92 3.09
N SER A 94 -20.75 -17.76 2.37
CA SER A 94 -21.93 -17.06 2.89
C SER A 94 -22.47 -17.89 4.05
N GLY A 95 -22.37 -17.41 5.29
CA GLY A 95 -22.84 -18.18 6.44
C GLY A 95 -22.65 -17.52 7.79
N SER A 96 -23.74 -16.95 8.31
CA SER A 96 -24.01 -16.54 9.70
C SER A 96 -23.59 -15.13 10.17
N SER A 97 -24.32 -14.12 9.68
CA SER A 97 -24.43 -12.80 10.34
C SER A 97 -24.69 -12.92 11.86
N ALA A 98 -25.44 -13.94 12.27
CA ALA A 98 -25.71 -14.23 13.68
C ALA A 98 -24.45 -14.53 14.52
N ALA A 99 -23.43 -15.18 13.95
CA ALA A 99 -22.19 -15.47 14.67
C ALA A 99 -21.36 -14.21 14.92
N LEU A 100 -21.35 -13.28 13.96
CA LEU A 100 -20.69 -11.98 14.12
C LEU A 100 -21.40 -11.10 15.16
N VAL A 101 -22.74 -11.10 15.18
CA VAL A 101 -23.52 -10.33 16.16
C VAL A 101 -23.34 -10.88 17.58
N ALA A 102 -23.25 -12.20 17.75
CA ALA A 102 -22.96 -12.82 19.04
C ALA A 102 -21.57 -12.41 19.56
N LEU A 103 -20.54 -12.45 18.68
CA LEU A 103 -19.17 -12.04 19.02
C LEU A 103 -19.11 -10.56 19.46
N ALA A 104 -19.79 -9.68 18.73
CA ALA A 104 -19.81 -8.25 19.05
C ALA A 104 -20.43 -7.97 20.43
N ARG A 105 -21.53 -8.64 20.78
CA ARG A 105 -22.19 -8.48 22.09
C ARG A 105 -21.31 -8.94 23.25
N THR A 106 -20.53 -10.01 23.06
CA THR A 106 -19.58 -10.46 24.10
C THR A 106 -18.42 -9.48 24.29
N THR A 107 -17.97 -8.82 23.22
CA THR A 107 -16.81 -7.92 23.27
C THR A 107 -17.15 -6.57 23.88
N PHE A 108 -18.36 -6.06 23.62
CA PHE A 108 -18.79 -4.72 24.03
C PHE A 108 -19.80 -4.73 25.18
N ALA A 109 -19.92 -5.82 25.94
CA ALA A 109 -20.79 -5.85 27.11
C ALA A 109 -20.26 -4.85 28.16
N PRO A 110 -21.06 -3.83 28.56
CA PRO A 110 -20.66 -2.88 29.59
C PRO A 110 -20.54 -3.61 30.93
N GLN A 111 -19.37 -3.51 31.56
CA GLN A 111 -19.19 -3.97 32.92
C GLN A 111 -20.02 -3.07 33.84
N SER A 112 -21.13 -3.61 34.35
CA SER A 112 -21.87 -3.03 35.45
C SER A 112 -20.95 -2.96 36.67
N SER A 113 -20.35 -1.80 36.91
CA SER A 113 -19.70 -1.48 38.18
C SER A 113 -20.78 -1.28 39.24
N SER A 114 -21.33 -2.39 39.75
CA SER A 114 -22.10 -2.37 40.98
C SER A 114 -21.10 -2.35 42.12
N SER A 115 -20.76 -1.16 42.62
CA SER A 115 -20.09 -1.03 43.90
C SER A 115 -21.07 -1.49 44.99
N PRO A 116 -20.77 -2.54 45.77
CA PRO A 116 -21.57 -2.88 46.93
C PRO A 116 -21.30 -1.87 48.04
N SER A 117 -22.24 -0.97 48.29
CA SER A 117 -22.29 -0.22 49.55
C SER A 117 -22.81 -1.17 50.63
N THR A 118 -21.88 -1.70 51.43
CA THR A 118 -22.14 -2.46 52.67
C THR A 118 -22.77 -1.57 53.76
N PRO A 119 -23.50 -2.18 54.72
CA PRO A 119 -24.56 -1.55 55.53
C PRO A 119 -24.10 -0.50 56.54
#